data_AF-A0A1M4EMM9-F1
#
_entry.id   AF-A0A1M4EMM9-F1
#
_cell.length_a   1.000
_cell.length_b   1.000
_cell.length_c   1.000
_cell.angle_alpha   90.00
_cell.angle_beta   90.00
_cell.angle_gamma   90.00
#
_symmetry.space_group_name_H-M   'P 1'
#
loop_
_entity.id
_entity.type
_entity.pdbx_description
1 polymer ?
#
loop_
_entity_poly.entity_id
_entity_poly.type
_entity_poly.pdbx_seq_one_letter_code
_entity_poly.pdbx_strand_id
1 'polypeptide(L)'
;MFTKSAGLRLLTGAALAAAALTLSTGTAHAIDSPYAQAAAKVDNTGSLIYGKNIAAVSKPSTGAYCVRVTDDVDLSKAVIQVTPAWYRDRTMTVTTGNTSYCGDNSKTITVRSYSAKNNTDADASFYLTVS
;
A
#
# COMPACT_ATOMS: atom_id res chain seq x y z
N MET A 1 -45.32 30.94 -46.34
CA MET A 1 -45.83 30.21 -45.16
C MET A 1 -44.64 29.93 -44.23
N PHE A 2 -44.57 30.60 -43.09
CA PHE A 2 -43.64 30.26 -41.98
C PHE A 2 -44.06 28.88 -41.40
N THR A 3 -43.20 28.02 -40.85
CA THR A 3 -42.66 28.10 -39.46
C THR A 3 -41.62 26.96 -39.19
N LYS A 4 -40.54 27.29 -38.45
CA LYS A 4 -39.68 26.51 -37.48
C LYS A 4 -39.51 24.97 -37.63
N SER A 5 -38.31 24.42 -37.43
CA SER A 5 -37.73 24.22 -36.08
C SER A 5 -36.24 23.83 -36.09
N ALA A 6 -35.53 24.25 -35.05
CA ALA A 6 -34.13 24.00 -34.74
C ALA A 6 -33.87 22.57 -34.23
N GLY A 7 -32.70 22.01 -34.56
CA GLY A 7 -32.15 20.78 -33.99
C GLY A 7 -30.69 20.99 -33.61
N LEU A 8 -30.36 20.70 -32.35
CA LEU A 8 -29.23 21.19 -31.57
C LEU A 8 -28.41 19.99 -31.05
N ARG A 9 -27.07 20.08 -31.10
CA ARG A 9 -26.05 19.32 -30.32
C ARG A 9 -25.84 17.85 -30.71
N LEU A 10 -24.70 17.18 -30.48
CA LEU A 10 -23.55 17.38 -29.59
C LEU A 10 -22.23 16.97 -30.31
N LEU A 11 -21.14 17.70 -30.07
CA LEU A 11 -19.77 17.21 -30.25
C LEU A 11 -19.38 16.40 -28.99
N THR A 12 -19.14 15.11 -29.13
CA THR A 12 -18.60 14.24 -28.06
C THR A 12 -17.08 14.23 -28.11
N GLY A 13 -16.44 15.07 -27.31
CA GLY A 13 -15.01 15.01 -27.02
C GLY A 13 -14.70 13.88 -26.04
N ALA A 14 -13.76 13.00 -26.42
CA ALA A 14 -13.23 11.97 -25.54
C ALA A 14 -12.18 12.59 -24.60
N ALA A 15 -12.47 12.63 -23.30
CA ALA A 15 -11.54 13.08 -22.28
C ALA A 15 -10.59 11.94 -21.87
N LEU A 16 -9.28 12.14 -22.04
CA LEU A 16 -8.26 11.28 -21.45
C LEU A 16 -8.21 11.53 -19.93
N ALA A 17 -8.57 10.53 -19.13
CA ALA A 17 -8.38 10.56 -17.69
C ALA A 17 -6.93 10.20 -17.34
N ALA A 18 -6.09 11.20 -17.07
CA ALA A 18 -4.80 11.01 -16.45
C ALA A 18 -5.00 10.78 -14.93
N ALA A 19 -4.80 9.55 -14.47
CA ALA A 19 -4.76 9.25 -13.04
C ALA A 19 -3.46 9.83 -12.44
N ALA A 20 -3.58 10.92 -11.68
CA ALA A 20 -2.47 11.48 -10.94
C ALA A 20 -2.15 10.57 -9.73
N LEU A 21 -1.02 9.85 -9.79
CA LEU A 21 -0.45 9.21 -8.61
C LEU A 21 0.15 10.29 -7.70
N THR A 22 -0.55 10.65 -6.64
CA THR A 22 0.02 11.46 -5.56
C THR A 22 0.94 10.58 -4.71
N LEU A 23 2.25 10.72 -4.89
CA LEU A 23 3.25 10.14 -3.97
C LEU A 23 3.30 11.01 -2.72
N SER A 24 2.75 10.54 -1.59
CA SER A 24 2.95 11.22 -0.31
C SER A 24 4.34 10.88 0.24
N THR A 25 5.25 11.84 0.23
CA THR A 25 6.55 11.73 0.90
C THR A 25 6.40 12.20 2.34
N GLY A 26 5.79 11.38 3.19
CA GLY A 26 5.81 11.60 4.64
C GLY A 26 7.19 11.25 5.21
N THR A 27 7.78 12.12 6.04
CA THR A 27 8.99 11.78 6.80
C THR A 27 8.61 10.85 7.95
N ALA A 28 9.00 9.58 7.85
CA ALA A 28 8.80 8.62 8.91
C ALA A 28 9.73 8.91 10.10
N HIS A 29 9.22 8.69 11.31
CA HIS A 29 10.03 8.80 12.53
C HIS A 29 10.85 7.52 12.74
N ALA A 30 11.99 7.61 13.42
CA ALA A 30 12.74 6.43 13.83
C ALA A 30 11.94 5.59 14.85
N ILE A 31 12.02 4.26 14.73
CA ILE A 31 11.47 3.32 15.73
C ILE A 31 12.61 2.66 16.51
N ASP A 32 12.45 2.55 17.83
CA ASP A 32 13.38 1.78 18.66
C ASP A 32 13.05 0.28 18.56
N SER A 33 13.89 -0.44 17.82
CA SER A 33 13.80 -1.89 17.67
C SER A 33 15.22 -2.44 17.48
N PRO A 34 15.99 -2.61 18.57
CA PRO A 34 17.43 -2.84 18.48
C PRO A 34 17.75 -4.18 17.80
N TYR A 35 16.90 -5.19 18.02
CA TYR A 35 17.11 -6.56 17.53
C TYR A 35 16.44 -6.85 16.18
N ALA A 36 15.57 -5.97 15.67
CA ALA A 36 14.97 -6.18 14.35
C ALA A 36 15.90 -5.69 13.25
N GLN A 37 16.03 -6.45 12.17
CA GLN A 37 16.73 -6.01 10.95
C GLN A 37 15.98 -4.85 10.29
N ALA A 38 14.65 -4.89 10.28
CA ALA A 38 13.79 -3.79 9.89
C ALA A 38 12.48 -3.79 10.69
N ALA A 39 11.88 -2.62 10.85
CA ALA A 39 10.61 -2.48 11.56
C ALA A 39 9.80 -1.33 10.97
N ALA A 40 8.47 -1.46 10.97
CA ALA A 40 7.57 -0.43 10.47
C ALA A 40 6.29 -0.36 11.31
N LYS A 41 5.77 0.87 11.48
CA LYS A 41 4.37 1.13 11.79
C LYS A 41 3.76 1.82 10.59
N VAL A 42 2.80 1.17 9.94
CA VAL A 42 2.13 1.66 8.74
C VAL A 42 0.67 1.95 9.09
N ASP A 43 0.15 3.08 8.64
CA ASP A 43 -1.27 3.42 8.83
C ASP A 43 -2.18 2.76 7.76
N ASN A 44 -3.50 2.95 7.90
CA ASN A 44 -4.46 2.38 6.96
C ASN A 44 -4.40 3.01 5.55
N THR A 45 -3.84 4.22 5.41
CA THR A 45 -3.65 4.88 4.12
C THR A 45 -2.45 4.36 3.35
N GLY A 46 -1.54 3.65 4.02
CA GLY A 46 -0.28 3.19 3.47
C GLY A 46 0.89 4.12 3.76
N SER A 47 0.73 5.06 4.69
CA SER A 47 1.80 5.95 5.10
C SER A 47 2.65 5.31 6.20
N LEU A 48 3.97 5.48 6.08
CA LEU A 48 4.94 5.04 7.08
C LEU A 48 4.98 6.05 8.23
N ILE A 49 4.52 5.65 9.42
CA ILE A 49 4.49 6.52 10.60
C ILE A 49 5.82 6.45 11.36
N TYR A 50 6.31 5.23 11.58
CA TYR A 50 7.63 4.96 12.17
C TYR A 50 8.33 3.86 11.39
N GLY A 51 9.65 3.94 11.26
CA GLY A 51 10.43 2.98 10.50
C GLY A 51 11.87 2.80 10.98
N LYS A 52 12.40 1.60 10.79
CA LYS A 52 13.83 1.24 10.83
C LYS A 52 14.12 0.44 9.58
N ASN A 53 15.11 0.88 8.79
CA ASN A 53 15.53 0.23 7.56
C ASN A 53 14.38 -0.01 6.55
N ILE A 54 13.44 0.95 6.48
CA ILE A 54 12.37 0.98 5.50
C ILE A 54 12.67 2.08 4.49
N ALA A 55 12.77 1.71 3.22
CA ALA A 55 13.05 2.63 2.12
C ALA A 55 11.77 3.32 1.60
N ALA A 56 10.65 2.59 1.52
CA ALA A 56 9.38 3.14 1.06
C ALA A 56 8.20 2.27 1.48
N VAL A 57 7.01 2.89 1.58
CA VAL A 57 5.74 2.19 1.66
C VAL A 57 4.81 2.73 0.59
N SER A 58 4.05 1.86 -0.06
CA SER A 58 2.97 2.24 -0.96
C SER A 58 1.75 1.34 -0.76
N LYS A 59 0.57 1.85 -1.12
CA LYS A 59 -0.69 1.10 -1.08
C LYS A 59 -1.38 1.20 -2.44
N PRO A 60 -1.11 0.27 -3.38
CA PRO A 60 -1.63 0.42 -4.75
C PRO A 60 -3.14 0.19 -4.88
N SER A 61 -3.79 -0.38 -3.87
CA SER A 61 -5.22 -0.74 -3.84
C SER A 61 -5.62 -1.13 -2.42
N THR A 62 -6.94 -1.24 -2.19
CA THR A 62 -7.51 -1.58 -0.89
C THR A 62 -6.93 -2.88 -0.32
N GLY A 63 -6.50 -2.83 0.94
CA GLY A 63 -5.98 -3.99 1.66
C GLY A 63 -4.65 -4.52 1.16
N ALA A 64 -3.91 -3.77 0.32
CA ALA A 64 -2.66 -4.25 -0.25
C ALA A 64 -1.55 -3.21 -0.15
N TYR A 65 -0.51 -3.56 0.59
CA TYR A 65 0.59 -2.68 0.95
C TYR A 65 1.91 -3.28 0.47
N CYS A 66 2.78 -2.44 -0.05
CA CYS A 66 4.12 -2.77 -0.50
C CYS A 66 5.11 -2.03 0.40
N VAL A 67 5.82 -2.78 1.25
CA VAL A 67 6.82 -2.24 2.18
C VAL A 67 8.20 -2.61 1.66
N ARG A 68 8.96 -1.64 1.18
CA ARG A 68 10.31 -1.83 0.66
C ARG A 68 11.33 -1.55 1.75
N VAL A 69 12.18 -2.53 2.05
CA VAL A 69 13.29 -2.39 3.00
C VAL A 69 14.50 -1.74 2.33
N THR A 70 15.46 -1.27 3.12
CA THR A 70 16.76 -0.80 2.60
C THR A 70 17.60 -1.98 2.08
N ASP A 71 18.62 -1.69 1.28
CA ASP A 71 19.42 -2.72 0.61
C ASP A 71 20.20 -3.62 1.57
N ASP A 72 20.51 -3.10 2.77
CA ASP A 72 21.22 -3.81 3.84
C ASP A 72 20.41 -4.96 4.47
N VAL A 73 19.09 -5.01 4.23
CA VAL A 73 18.21 -6.04 4.76
C VAL A 73 18.05 -7.17 3.73
N ASP A 74 18.40 -8.39 4.13
CA ASP A 74 18.26 -9.60 3.30
C ASP A 74 16.95 -10.34 3.60
N LEU A 75 15.95 -10.16 2.74
CA LEU A 75 14.65 -10.82 2.88
C LEU A 75 14.67 -12.32 2.55
N SER A 76 15.74 -12.85 1.94
CA SER A 76 15.79 -14.26 1.52
C SER A 76 15.87 -15.25 2.69
N LYS A 77 16.29 -14.77 3.86
CA LYS A 77 16.46 -15.55 5.09
C LYS A 77 15.70 -14.97 6.29
N ALA A 78 14.94 -13.90 6.07
CA ALA A 78 14.29 -13.19 7.14
C ALA A 78 12.98 -13.87 7.57
N VAL A 79 12.70 -13.83 8.87
CA VAL A 79 11.35 -14.08 9.38
C VAL A 79 10.63 -12.74 9.43
N ILE A 80 9.43 -12.71 8.85
CA ILE A 80 8.60 -11.50 8.82
C ILE A 80 7.34 -11.74 9.62
N GLN A 81 7.07 -10.82 10.54
CA GLN A 81 5.85 -10.80 11.32
C GLN A 81 5.08 -9.54 11.00
N VAL A 82 3.77 -9.68 10.88
CA VAL A 82 2.84 -8.57 10.70
C VAL A 82 1.69 -8.73 11.67
N THR A 83 1.33 -7.64 12.33
CA THR A 83 0.23 -7.62 13.31
C THR A 83 -0.68 -6.43 13.01
N PRO A 84 -1.99 -6.65 12.81
CA PRO A 84 -2.95 -5.55 12.70
C PRO A 84 -2.90 -4.65 13.94
N ALA A 85 -2.87 -3.35 13.72
CA ALA A 85 -2.95 -2.34 14.77
C ALA A 85 -4.39 -1.83 14.85
N TRP A 86 -5.01 -1.89 16.03
CA TRP A 86 -6.35 -1.37 16.31
C TRP A 86 -7.53 -2.10 15.65
N TYR A 87 -7.29 -3.18 14.91
CA TYR A 87 -8.34 -3.99 14.30
C TYR A 87 -8.42 -5.39 14.90
N ARG A 88 -9.64 -5.83 15.24
CA ARG A 88 -9.90 -7.16 15.82
C ARG A 88 -10.36 -8.20 14.79
N ASP A 89 -10.78 -7.74 13.61
CA ASP A 89 -11.33 -8.55 12.52
C ASP A 89 -10.44 -8.56 11.27
N ARG A 90 -9.21 -8.05 11.37
CA ARG A 90 -8.25 -8.05 10.26
C ARG A 90 -7.35 -9.27 10.36
N THR A 91 -7.28 -10.03 9.28
CA THR A 91 -6.21 -11.00 9.06
C THR A 91 -5.20 -10.40 8.09
N MET A 92 -3.95 -10.82 8.21
CA MET A 92 -2.88 -10.33 7.35
C MET A 92 -2.04 -11.49 6.83
N THR A 93 -1.66 -11.40 5.57
CA THR A 93 -0.69 -12.31 4.96
C THR A 93 0.50 -11.53 4.45
N VAL A 94 1.64 -12.19 4.41
CA VAL A 94 2.90 -11.62 3.98
C VAL A 94 3.46 -12.47 2.86
N THR A 95 4.01 -11.82 1.84
CA THR A 95 4.77 -12.49 0.78
C THR A 95 5.99 -11.63 0.46
N THR A 96 7.15 -12.27 0.30
CA THR A 96 8.40 -11.62 -0.11
C THR A 96 8.70 -11.89 -1.57
N GLY A 97 9.52 -11.03 -2.15
CA GLY A 97 10.01 -11.17 -3.52
C GLY A 97 9.10 -10.49 -4.53
N ASN A 98 9.24 -10.93 -5.77
CA ASN A 98 8.69 -10.25 -6.94
C ASN A 98 7.18 -10.50 -7.04
N THR A 99 6.40 -9.63 -6.39
CA THR A 99 4.98 -9.49 -6.69
C THR A 99 4.84 -8.40 -7.75
N SER A 100 4.21 -8.72 -8.88
CA SER A 100 3.98 -7.77 -9.98
C SER A 100 3.24 -6.53 -9.51
N TYR A 101 2.36 -6.73 -8.54
CA TYR A 101 1.61 -5.71 -7.85
C TYR A 101 2.48 -4.70 -7.07
N CYS A 102 3.65 -5.11 -6.59
CA CYS A 102 4.63 -4.26 -5.93
C CYS A 102 5.86 -3.97 -6.80
N GLY A 103 5.73 -4.10 -8.12
CA GLY A 103 6.77 -3.75 -9.10
C GLY A 103 7.95 -4.73 -9.17
N ASP A 104 7.73 -6.01 -8.83
CA ASP A 104 8.72 -7.09 -8.99
C ASP A 104 10.08 -6.81 -8.33
N ASN A 105 10.06 -6.22 -7.14
CA ASN A 105 11.27 -5.85 -6.40
C ASN A 105 11.56 -6.85 -5.26
N SER A 106 12.75 -7.45 -5.27
CA SER A 106 13.17 -8.46 -4.29
C SER A 106 13.35 -7.93 -2.86
N LYS A 107 13.39 -6.61 -2.68
CA LYS A 107 13.43 -5.91 -1.39
C LYS A 107 12.03 -5.50 -0.91
N THR A 108 10.97 -5.97 -1.56
CA THR A 108 9.61 -5.63 -1.17
C THR A 108 8.94 -6.78 -0.41
N ILE A 109 8.31 -6.39 0.70
CA ILE A 109 7.38 -7.19 1.47
C ILE A 109 5.97 -6.77 1.05
N THR A 110 5.21 -7.70 0.50
CA THR A 110 3.78 -7.50 0.22
C THR A 110 2.98 -7.90 1.44
N VAL A 111 2.20 -6.96 1.98
CA VAL A 111 1.25 -7.21 3.06
C VAL A 111 -0.15 -7.11 2.50
N ARG A 112 -0.95 -8.17 2.65
CA ARG A 112 -2.37 -8.18 2.30
C ARG A 112 -3.18 -8.17 3.58
N SER A 113 -4.24 -7.38 3.64
CA SER A 113 -5.16 -7.29 4.75
C SER A 113 -6.59 -7.58 4.31
N TYR A 114 -7.24 -8.43 5.10
CA TYR A 114 -8.55 -8.95 4.81
C TYR A 114 -9.47 -8.80 6.03
N SER A 115 -10.72 -8.39 5.82
CA SER A 115 -11.74 -8.38 6.86
C SER A 115 -12.38 -9.75 6.98
N ALA A 116 -12.12 -10.45 8.09
CA ALA A 116 -12.82 -11.69 8.41
C ALA A 116 -14.33 -11.47 8.64
N LYS A 117 -14.72 -10.25 9.05
CA LYS A 117 -16.13 -9.88 9.25
C LYS A 117 -16.89 -9.73 7.92
N ASN A 118 -16.28 -9.04 6.97
CA ASN A 118 -16.95 -8.66 5.71
C ASN A 118 -16.54 -9.54 4.52
N ASN A 119 -15.62 -10.48 4.72
CA ASN A 119 -15.12 -11.39 3.71
C ASN A 119 -14.61 -10.67 2.44
N THR A 120 -13.84 -9.60 2.65
CA THR A 120 -13.29 -8.74 1.58
C THR A 120 -11.95 -8.13 1.98
N ASP A 121 -11.14 -7.74 0.99
CA ASP A 121 -9.96 -6.90 1.19
C ASP A 121 -10.36 -5.62 1.92
N ALA A 122 -9.55 -5.22 2.89
CA ALA A 122 -9.84 -4.05 3.70
C ALA A 122 -8.56 -3.40 4.18
N ASP A 123 -8.54 -2.07 4.15
CA ASP A 123 -7.44 -1.29 4.69
C ASP A 123 -7.31 -1.48 6.20
N ALA A 124 -6.06 -1.49 6.67
CA ALA A 124 -5.72 -1.60 8.08
C ALA A 124 -4.34 -1.01 8.34
N SER A 125 -4.19 -0.40 9.52
CA SER A 125 -2.89 -0.08 10.08
C SER A 125 -2.25 -1.33 10.66
N PHE A 126 -0.92 -1.42 10.66
CA PHE A 126 -0.19 -2.59 11.16
C PHE A 126 1.21 -2.26 11.66
N TYR A 127 1.73 -3.17 12.47
CA TYR A 127 3.14 -3.28 12.81
C TYR A 127 3.77 -4.38 11.96
N LEU A 128 4.98 -4.14 11.49
CA LEU A 128 5.79 -5.11 10.75
C LEU A 128 7.18 -5.18 11.37
N THR A 129 7.69 -6.39 11.53
CA THR A 129 9.07 -6.67 11.98
C THR A 129 9.72 -7.69 11.07
N VAL A 130 11.01 -7.48 10.83
CA VAL A 130 11.90 -8.36 10.06
C VAL A 130 13.05 -8.75 10.96
N SER A 131 13.28 -10.05 11.15
CA SER A 131 14.33 -10.62 12.00
C SER A 131 15.22 -11.58 11.26
#